data_AF-A0AAW8PD75-F1
#
_entry.id   AF-A0AAW8PD75-F1
#
_cell.length_a   1.000
_cell.length_b   1.000
_cell.length_c   1.000
_cell.angle_alpha   90.00
_cell.angle_beta   90.00
_cell.angle_gamma   90.00
#
_symmetry.space_group_name_H-M   'P 1'
#
loop_
_entity.id
_entity.type
_entity.pdbx_description
1 polymer ?
#
loop_
_entity_poly.entity_id
_entity_poly.type
_entity_poly.pdbx_seq_one_letter_code
_entity_poly.pdbx_strand_id
1 'polypeptide(L)' 'MKRFLPVLAVLFLSACSAQTEKVYTVDELAADDALLTRIIGECRNNPGELGNSPNCRNAEAADGKLRLERMRKSLGG' A
#
# COMPACT_ATOMS: atom_id res chain seq x y z
N MET A 1 27.34 16.65 -31.62
CA MET A 1 26.35 15.60 -31.31
C MET A 1 26.69 14.72 -30.10
N LYS A 2 27.91 14.76 -29.55
CA LYS A 2 28.37 13.86 -28.45
C LYS A 2 28.06 14.33 -27.02
N ARG A 3 27.47 15.53 -26.85
CA ARG A 3 27.19 16.18 -25.54
C ARG A 3 25.78 15.93 -25.00
N PHE A 4 24.90 15.28 -25.77
CA PHE A 4 23.50 15.01 -25.36
C PHE A 4 23.32 13.68 -24.61
N LEU A 5 24.29 12.78 -24.71
CA LEU A 5 24.30 11.48 -24.01
C LEU A 5 24.20 11.57 -22.47
N PRO A 6 24.92 12.48 -21.77
CA PRO A 6 24.80 12.56 -20.31
C PRO A 6 23.44 13.12 -19.86
N VAL A 7 22.82 13.99 -20.67
CA VAL A 7 21.51 14.58 -20.35
C VAL A 7 20.40 13.54 -20.41
N LEU A 8 20.46 12.64 -21.40
CA LEU A 8 19.50 11.55 -21.52
C LEU A 8 19.64 10.55 -20.35
N ALA A 9 20.87 10.29 -19.90
CA ALA A 9 21.11 9.40 -18.76
C ALA A 9 20.47 9.93 -17.47
N VAL A 10 20.62 11.22 -17.15
CA VAL A 10 20.05 11.80 -15.92
C VAL A 10 18.51 11.76 -15.90
N LEU A 11 17.86 11.90 -17.07
CA LEU A 11 16.39 11.80 -17.19
C LEU A 11 15.87 10.38 -16.88
N PHE A 12 16.62 9.33 -17.22
CA PHE A 12 16.25 7.96 -16.86
C PHE A 12 16.41 7.69 -15.36
N LEU A 13 17.36 8.33 -14.68
CA LEU A 13 17.54 8.18 -13.23
C LEU A 13 16.41 8.83 -12.41
N SER A 14 15.77 9.89 -12.89
CA SER A 14 14.60 10.49 -12.21
C SER A 14 13.34 9.62 -12.27
N ALA A 15 13.26 8.64 -13.17
CA ALA A 15 12.13 7.71 -13.21
C ALA A 15 12.18 6.66 -12.08
N CYS A 16 13.33 6.51 -11.40
CA CYS A 16 13.47 5.68 -10.19
C CYS A 16 13.06 6.41 -8.90
N SER A 17 12.56 7.65 -8.95
CA SER A 17 11.89 8.22 -7.78
C SER A 17 10.65 7.38 -7.51
N ALA A 18 10.68 6.59 -6.44
CA ALA A 18 9.62 5.70 -6.01
C ALA A 18 8.26 6.31 -6.32
N GLN A 19 7.44 5.59 -7.09
CA GLN A 19 6.04 5.95 -7.26
C GLN A 19 5.49 6.23 -5.86
N THR A 20 5.17 7.50 -5.57
CA THR A 20 4.52 7.87 -4.32
C THR A 20 3.08 7.38 -4.44
N GLU A 21 2.91 6.09 -4.23
CA GLU A 21 1.61 5.46 -4.12
C GLU A 21 0.82 6.22 -3.06
N LYS A 22 -0.46 6.49 -3.33
CA LYS A 22 -1.34 7.13 -2.36
C LYS A 22 -1.27 6.33 -1.06
N VAL A 23 -0.94 7.00 0.04
CA VAL A 23 -1.03 6.39 1.37
C VAL A 23 -2.48 6.45 1.82
N TYR A 24 -3.13 5.30 1.94
CA TYR A 24 -4.51 5.20 2.41
C TYR A 24 -4.54 5.11 3.94
N THR A 25 -5.46 5.83 4.56
CA THR A 25 -5.72 5.71 6.00
C THR A 25 -6.43 4.39 6.31
N VAL A 26 -6.35 3.98 7.58
CA VAL A 26 -7.06 2.77 8.06
C VAL A 26 -8.56 2.86 7.80
N ASP A 27 -9.17 4.04 7.98
CA ASP A 27 -10.60 4.23 7.81
C ASP A 27 -11.02 4.21 6.33
N GLU A 28 -10.22 4.77 5.42
CA GLU A 28 -10.45 4.64 3.97
C GLU A 28 -10.42 3.16 3.53
N LEU A 29 -9.46 2.39 4.05
CA LEU A 29 -9.35 0.97 3.73
C LEU A 29 -10.47 0.15 4.36
N ALA A 30 -10.87 0.45 5.60
CA ALA A 30 -11.99 -0.23 6.26
C ALA A 30 -13.35 0.09 5.62
N ALA A 31 -13.45 1.17 4.84
CA ALA A 31 -14.65 1.55 4.12
C ALA A 31 -14.76 0.91 2.71
N ASP A 32 -13.68 0.33 2.19
CA ASP A 32 -13.62 -0.27 0.85
C ASP A 32 -12.96 -1.66 0.89
N ASP A 33 -13.79 -2.69 1.04
CA ASP A 33 -13.35 -4.09 1.12
C ASP A 33 -12.57 -4.54 -0.12
N ALA A 34 -12.89 -4.01 -1.31
CA ALA A 34 -12.22 -4.39 -2.55
C ALA A 34 -10.79 -3.82 -2.60
N LEU A 35 -10.63 -2.55 -2.22
CA LEU A 35 -9.33 -1.91 -2.08
C LEU A 35 -8.48 -2.59 -1.00
N LEU A 36 -9.07 -2.86 0.17
CA LEU A 36 -8.39 -3.54 1.27
C LEU A 36 -7.90 -4.94 0.86
N THR A 37 -8.75 -5.72 0.20
CA THR A 37 -8.40 -7.07 -0.28
C THR A 37 -7.24 -7.01 -1.28
N ARG A 38 -7.26 -6.04 -2.20
CA ARG A 38 -6.17 -5.85 -3.17
C ARG A 38 -4.84 -5.56 -2.48
N ILE A 39 -4.81 -4.57 -1.59
CA ILE A 39 -3.59 -4.14 -0.90
C ILE A 39 -3.06 -5.28 0.00
N ILE A 40 -3.91 -5.97 0.75
CA ILE A 40 -3.48 -7.13 1.55
C ILE A 40 -2.87 -8.23 0.66
N GLY A 41 -3.45 -8.48 -0.52
CA GLY A 41 -2.89 -9.40 -1.50
C GLY A 41 -1.49 -8.99 -1.95
N GLU A 42 -1.31 -7.72 -2.29
CA GLU A 42 -0.01 -7.14 -2.69
C GLU A 42 1.03 -7.26 -1.57
N CYS A 43 0.64 -6.97 -0.32
CA CYS A 43 1.49 -7.09 0.86
C CYS A 43 1.94 -8.53 1.13
N ARG A 44 1.01 -9.50 1.05
CA ARG A 44 1.30 -10.92 1.29
C ARG A 44 2.17 -11.54 0.21
N ASN A 45 2.08 -11.05 -1.02
CA ASN A 45 2.91 -11.51 -2.13
C ASN A 45 4.35 -10.98 -2.05
N ASN A 46 4.59 -9.89 -1.30
CA ASN A 46 5.90 -9.24 -1.20
C ASN A 46 6.26 -8.89 0.26
N PRO A 47 6.30 -9.88 1.18
CA PRO A 47 6.43 -9.63 2.61
C PRO A 47 7.75 -8.95 3.00
N GLY A 48 8.81 -9.09 2.19
CA GLY A 48 10.09 -8.40 2.39
C GLY A 48 10.03 -6.91 2.04
N GLU A 49 9.87 -6.59 0.77
CA GLU A 49 9.97 -5.21 0.26
C GLU A 49 8.81 -4.31 0.71
N LEU A 50 7.60 -4.87 0.85
CA LEU A 50 6.39 -4.07 1.11
C LEU A 50 5.84 -4.22 2.53
N GLY A 51 6.28 -5.20 3.32
CA GLY A 51 5.73 -5.48 4.65
C GLY A 51 5.76 -4.29 5.60
N ASN A 52 6.75 -3.41 5.47
CA ASN A 52 6.86 -2.17 6.27
C ASN A 52 6.35 -0.91 5.56
N SER A 53 5.76 -1.03 4.36
CA SER A 53 5.18 0.10 3.67
C SER A 53 4.00 0.68 4.47
N PRO A 54 3.74 2.00 4.38
CA PRO A 54 2.59 2.61 5.05
C PRO A 54 1.25 1.94 4.71
N ASN A 55 1.04 1.57 3.44
CA ASN A 55 -0.19 0.93 2.99
C ASN A 55 -0.36 -0.47 3.57
N CYS A 56 0.70 -1.29 3.65
CA CYS A 56 0.59 -2.61 4.27
C CYS A 56 0.28 -2.54 5.76
N ARG A 57 0.93 -1.63 6.49
CA ARG A 57 0.63 -1.42 7.92
C ARG A 57 -0.80 -0.95 8.15
N ASN A 58 -1.30 -0.04 7.30
CA ASN A 58 -2.67 0.45 7.42
C ASN A 58 -3.71 -0.61 7.01
N ALA A 59 -3.40 -1.44 6.01
CA ALA A 59 -4.25 -2.54 5.58
C ALA A 59 -4.37 -3.64 6.65
N GLU A 60 -3.26 -4.02 7.30
CA GLU A 60 -3.29 -4.97 8.43
C GLU A 60 -4.12 -4.42 9.61
N ALA A 61 -3.96 -3.13 9.93
CA ALA A 61 -4.77 -2.48 10.95
C ALA A 61 -6.26 -2.45 10.59
N ALA A 62 -6.60 -2.18 9.32
CA ALA A 62 -7.98 -2.17 8.83
C ALA A 62 -8.63 -3.57 8.88
N ASP A 63 -7.93 -4.61 8.43
CA ASP A 63 -8.42 -6.00 8.53
C ASP A 63 -8.64 -6.42 9.99
N GLY A 64 -7.71 -6.05 10.87
CA GLY A 64 -7.84 -6.24 12.32
C GLY A 64 -9.09 -5.55 12.88
N LYS A 65 -9.31 -4.28 12.53
CA LYS A 65 -10.49 -3.50 12.92
C LYS A 65 -11.78 -4.18 12.46
N LEU A 66 -11.88 -4.56 11.18
CA LEU A 66 -13.07 -5.22 10.62
C LEU A 66 -13.31 -6.60 11.25
N ARG A 67 -12.25 -7.34 11.59
CA ARG A 67 -12.38 -8.61 12.31
C ARG A 67 -12.93 -8.42 13.72
N LEU A 68 -12.46 -7.41 14.45
CA LEU A 68 -12.98 -7.07 15.77
C LEU A 68 -14.43 -6.59 15.71
N GLU A 69 -14.80 -5.76 14.73
CA GLU A 69 -16.18 -5.33 14.52
C GLU A 69 -17.12 -6.51 14.23
N ARG A 70 -16.70 -7.46 13.39
CA ARG A 70 -17.45 -8.70 13.14
C ARG A 70 -17.62 -9.54 14.40
N MET A 71 -16.56 -9.66 15.19
CA MET A 71 -16.61 -10.35 16.48
C MET A 71 -17.59 -9.65 17.43
N ARG A 72 -17.51 -8.33 17.59
CA ARG A 72 -18.44 -7.54 18.42
C ARG A 72 -19.89 -7.79 18.02
N LYS A 73 -20.20 -7.70 16.72
CA LYS A 73 -21.55 -7.99 16.19
C LYS A 73 -22.01 -9.42 16.51
N SER A 74 -21.12 -10.41 16.39
CA SER A 74 -21.45 -11.81 16.71
C SER A 74 -21.73 -12.06 18.20
N LEU A 75 -21.15 -11.23 19.08
CA LEU A 75 -21.33 -11.30 20.53
C LEU A 75 -22.54 -10.48 21.02
N GLY A 76 -23.37 -9.94 20.11
CA GLY A 76 -24.56 -9.17 20.45
C GLY A 76 -24.29 -7.72 20.88
N GLY A 77 -23.14 -7.17 20.51
CA GLY A 77 -22.76 -5.78 20.79
C GLY A 77 -23.31 -4.75 19.81
#